data_AF-A0A4Y8V2V9-F1
#
_entry.id   AF-A0A4Y8V2V9-F1
#
_cell.length_a   1.000
_cell.length_b   1.000
_cell.length_c   1.000
_cell.angle_alpha   90.00
_cell.angle_beta   90.00
_cell.angle_gamma   90.00
#
_symmetry.space_group_name_H-M   'P 1'
#
loop_
_entity.id
_entity.type
_entity.pdbx_description
1 polymer ?
#
loop_
_entity_poly.entity_id
_entity_poly.type
_entity_poly.pdbx_seq_one_letter_code
_entity_poly.pdbx_strand_id
1 'polypeptide(L)'
;MAKLLFRLRNVPDDEADEVRELLSQHHLSFYETTAGNWGISMPAIWLNKDTDYESARLLLDQYQHNRAKRMRSEYESARARGEAETQLQVLRREPLKTISLILLILVFLYLSTTAFF
;
A
#
# COMPACT_ATOMS: atom_id res chain seq x y z
N MET A 1 -3.45 14.69 25.50
CA MET A 1 -4.22 13.50 25.09
C MET A 1 -3.45 12.82 23.98
N ALA A 2 -3.60 11.51 23.81
CA ALA A 2 -2.96 10.83 22.70
C ALA A 2 -3.60 11.20 21.37
N LYS A 3 -2.80 11.33 20.30
CA LYS A 3 -3.27 11.78 18.99
C LYS A 3 -2.82 10.84 17.90
N LEU A 4 -3.74 10.54 16.99
CA LEU A 4 -3.49 9.66 15.85
C LEU A 4 -2.49 10.33 14.91
N LEU A 5 -1.32 9.73 14.73
CA LEU A 5 -0.29 10.24 13.82
C LEU A 5 -0.36 9.54 12.47
N PHE A 6 -0.44 8.20 12.49
CA PHE A 6 -0.32 7.38 11.29
C PHE A 6 -1.20 6.14 11.37
N ARG A 7 -1.88 5.79 10.27
CA ARG A 7 -2.75 4.60 10.19
C ARG A 7 -1.95 3.48 9.53
N LEU A 8 -1.92 2.30 10.13
CA LEU A 8 -1.17 1.14 9.64
C LEU A 8 -2.01 0.23 8.73
N ARG A 9 -3.25 0.60 8.41
CA ARG A 9 -4.12 -0.20 7.53
C ARG A 9 -3.63 -0.09 6.08
N ASN A 10 -3.37 -1.22 5.45
CA ASN A 10 -2.83 -1.33 4.08
C ASN A 10 -1.47 -0.65 3.89
N VAL A 11 -0.71 -0.49 4.98
CA VAL A 11 0.66 0.01 4.93
C VAL A 11 1.60 -1.18 4.80
N PRO A 12 2.54 -1.18 3.83
CA PRO A 12 3.60 -2.17 3.76
C PRO A 12 4.42 -2.24 5.05
N ASP A 13 4.86 -3.44 5.45
CA ASP A 13 5.60 -3.63 6.71
C ASP A 13 6.88 -2.78 6.76
N ASP A 14 7.57 -2.62 5.63
CA ASP A 14 8.76 -1.77 5.52
C ASP A 14 8.46 -0.29 5.76
N GLU A 15 7.31 0.21 5.30
CA GLU A 15 6.89 1.60 5.58
C GLU A 15 6.56 1.78 7.06
N ALA A 16 5.90 0.79 7.67
CA ALA A 16 5.59 0.83 9.10
C ALA A 16 6.88 0.86 9.93
N ASP A 17 7.88 0.06 9.58
CA ASP A 17 9.18 0.03 10.23
C ASP A 17 9.97 1.34 10.03
N GLU A 18 10.01 1.88 8.81
CA GLU A 18 10.63 3.18 8.53
C GLU A 18 9.98 4.31 9.36
N VAL A 19 8.66 4.30 9.54
CA VAL A 19 7.97 5.28 10.40
C VAL A 19 8.29 5.09 11.88
N ARG A 20 8.39 3.84 12.38
CA ARG A 20 8.83 3.57 13.77
C ARG A 20 10.25 4.07 14.03
N GLU A 21 11.14 3.84 13.07
CA GLU A 21 12.52 4.29 13.15
C GLU A 21 12.59 5.82 13.15
N LEU A 22 11.85 6.50 12.25
CA LEU A 22 11.75 7.95 12.19
C LEU A 22 11.32 8.54 13.56
N LEU A 23 10.30 7.97 14.19
CA LEU A 23 9.85 8.46 15.49
C LEU A 23 10.87 8.21 16.60
N SER A 24 11.53 7.05 16.56
CA SER A 24 12.55 6.67 17.54
C SER A 24 13.81 7.55 17.44
N GLN A 25 14.28 7.83 16.23
CA GLN A 25 15.43 8.71 15.96
C GLN A 25 15.19 10.13 16.50
N HIS A 26 13.96 10.63 16.37
CA HIS A 26 13.57 11.95 16.86
C HIS A 26 13.11 11.95 18.33
N HIS A 27 13.28 10.84 19.05
CA HIS A 27 12.94 10.69 20.47
C HIS A 27 11.47 11.00 20.79
N LEU A 28 10.57 10.75 19.83
CA LEU A 28 9.14 10.97 19.96
C LEU A 28 8.50 9.77 20.66
N SER A 29 7.77 10.02 21.75
CA SER A 29 7.07 8.95 22.48
C SER A 29 5.77 8.56 21.76
N PHE A 30 5.70 7.32 21.29
CA PHE A 30 4.53 6.78 20.60
C PHE A 30 4.10 5.41 21.16
N TYR A 31 2.87 5.02 20.86
CA TYR A 31 2.38 3.65 21.03
C TYR A 31 1.59 3.20 19.81
N GLU A 32 1.42 1.88 19.68
CA GLU A 32 0.75 1.28 18.54
C GLU A 32 -0.48 0.49 18.96
N THR A 33 -1.49 0.52 18.09
CA THR A 33 -2.63 -0.38 18.16
C THR A 33 -2.50 -1.46 17.09
N THR A 34 -2.78 -2.71 17.44
CA THR A 34 -2.79 -3.86 16.52
C THR A 34 -4.18 -4.07 15.92
N ALA A 35 -4.25 -4.67 14.72
CA ALA A 35 -5.48 -5.04 13.99
C ALA A 35 -6.29 -6.15 14.68
N GLY A 36 -5.70 -6.81 15.69
CA GLY A 36 -6.27 -7.97 16.36
C GLY A 36 -6.47 -9.17 15.42
N ASN A 37 -6.84 -10.32 15.96
CA ASN A 37 -6.96 -11.56 15.18
C ASN A 37 -8.08 -11.53 14.13
N TRP A 38 -9.02 -10.59 14.25
CA TRP A 38 -10.21 -10.47 13.39
C TRP A 38 -10.13 -9.31 12.39
N GLY A 39 -9.07 -8.47 12.45
CA GLY A 39 -8.87 -7.34 11.53
C GLY A 39 -9.84 -6.16 11.69
N ILE A 40 -10.68 -6.17 12.72
CA ILE A 40 -11.74 -5.17 12.96
C ILE A 40 -11.19 -3.90 13.63
N SER A 41 -10.09 -3.99 14.38
CA SER A 41 -9.57 -2.81 15.07
C SER A 41 -8.86 -1.86 14.10
N MET A 42 -8.53 -0.67 14.60
CA MET A 42 -7.82 0.36 13.86
C MET A 42 -6.33 0.28 14.19
N PRO A 43 -5.51 -0.42 13.39
CA PRO A 43 -4.07 -0.44 13.62
C PRO A 43 -3.48 0.91 13.24
N ALA A 44 -2.73 1.50 14.16
CA ALA A 44 -2.24 2.86 14.04
C ALA A 44 -1.11 3.16 15.01
N ILE A 45 -0.32 4.16 14.68
CA ILE A 45 0.68 4.78 15.54
C ILE A 45 0.09 6.07 16.13
N TRP A 46 0.18 6.18 17.45
CA TRP A 46 -0.37 7.28 18.24
C TRP A 46 0.76 7.97 18.99
N LEU A 47 0.72 9.30 19.06
CA LEU A 47 1.63 10.08 19.88
C LEU A 47 1.08 10.24 21.28
N ASN A 48 1.95 10.12 22.28
CA ASN A 48 1.58 10.26 23.69
C ASN A 48 1.31 11.73 24.05
N LYS A 49 2.09 12.64 23.46
CA LYS A 49 2.05 14.08 23.73
C LYS A 49 1.51 14.83 22.51
N ASP A 50 0.45 15.61 22.71
CA ASP A 50 -0.13 16.45 21.65
C ASP A 50 0.79 17.62 21.26
N THR A 51 1.67 18.07 22.18
CA THR A 51 2.69 19.10 21.89
C THR A 51 3.65 18.70 20.78
N ASP A 52 3.89 17.39 20.65
CA ASP A 52 4.87 16.85 19.71
C ASP A 52 4.22 16.51 18.37
N TYR A 53 2.88 16.64 18.28
CA TYR A 53 2.10 16.28 17.10
C TYR A 53 2.51 17.08 15.86
N GLU A 54 2.63 18.40 15.97
CA GLU A 54 2.99 19.25 14.83
C GLU A 54 4.39 18.91 14.30
N SER A 55 5.34 18.68 15.21
CA SER A 55 6.71 18.30 14.84
C SER A 55 6.77 16.92 14.19
N ALA A 56 6.11 15.94 14.79
CA ALA A 56 6.02 14.59 14.25
C ALA A 56 5.28 14.54 12.90
N ARG A 57 4.25 15.35 12.74
CA ARG A 57 3.50 15.46 11.49
C ARG A 57 4.37 16.01 10.37
N LEU A 58 5.14 17.07 10.66
CA LEU A 58 6.07 17.66 9.70
C LEU A 58 7.15 16.66 9.26
N LEU A 59 7.72 15.90 10.20
CA LEU A 59 8.69 14.85 9.89
C LEU A 59 8.08 13.73 9.02
N LEU A 60 6.87 13.28 9.37
CA LEU A 60 6.16 12.26 8.61
C LEU A 60 5.84 12.73 7.18
N ASP A 61 5.39 13.98 7.02
CA ASP A 61 5.07 14.55 5.71
C ASP A 61 6.32 14.67 4.82
N GLN A 62 7.47 15.06 5.40
CA GLN A 62 8.76 15.07 4.69
C GLN A 62 9.19 13.67 4.26
N TYR A 63 9.08 12.69 5.18
CA TYR A 63 9.37 11.30 4.88
C TYR A 63 8.50 10.77 3.74
N GLN A 64 7.18 11.00 3.79
CA GLN A 64 6.26 10.53 2.74
C GLN A 64 6.55 11.18 1.39
N HIS A 65 6.90 12.47 1.37
CA HIS A 65 7.33 13.14 0.14
C HIS A 65 8.59 12.50 -0.46
N ASN A 66 9.59 12.22 0.37
CA ASN A 66 10.83 11.59 -0.04
C ASN A 66 10.60 10.15 -0.55
N ARG A 67 9.79 9.36 0.16
CA ARG A 67 9.42 7.99 -0.24
C ARG A 67 8.69 7.98 -1.58
N ALA A 68 7.70 8.87 -1.78
CA ALA A 68 7.01 9.00 -3.05
C ALA A 68 7.95 9.34 -4.21
N LYS A 69 8.93 10.24 -3.98
CA LYS A 69 9.94 10.60 -4.97
C LYS A 69 10.86 9.41 -5.30
N ARG A 70 11.30 8.65 -4.29
CA ARG A 70 12.12 7.43 -4.44
C ARG A 70 11.38 6.40 -5.29
N MET A 71 10.15 6.04 -4.90
CA MET A 71 9.33 5.05 -5.61
C MET A 71 9.06 5.46 -7.07
N ARG A 72 8.80 6.75 -7.31
CA ARG A 72 8.61 7.27 -8.67
C ARG A 72 9.88 7.16 -9.51
N SER A 73 11.03 7.53 -8.96
CA SER A 73 12.32 7.40 -9.64
C SER A 73 12.66 5.94 -9.94
N GLU A 74 12.40 5.04 -9.00
CA GLU A 74 12.60 3.60 -9.19
C GLU A 74 11.71 3.07 -10.32
N TYR A 75 10.42 3.44 -10.32
CA TYR A 75 9.48 3.09 -11.38
C TYR A 75 9.91 3.64 -12.75
N GLU A 76 10.32 4.91 -12.82
CA GLU A 76 10.82 5.51 -14.07
C GLU A 76 12.09 4.81 -14.57
N SER A 77 12.99 4.44 -13.66
CA SER A 77 14.20 3.67 -14.01
C SER A 77 13.89 2.25 -14.50
N ALA A 78 12.93 1.55 -13.86
CA ALA A 78 12.48 0.24 -14.28
C ALA A 78 11.78 0.29 -15.64
N ARG A 79 10.99 1.35 -15.88
CA ARG A 79 10.37 1.62 -17.18
C ARG A 79 11.42 1.89 -18.26
N ALA A 80 12.46 2.67 -17.96
CA ALA A 80 13.56 2.94 -18.89
C ALA A 80 14.37 1.68 -19.23
N ARG A 81 14.50 0.74 -18.29
CA ARG A 81 15.13 -0.58 -18.51
C ARG A 81 14.23 -1.59 -19.27
N GLY A 82 12.98 -1.24 -19.57
CA GLY A 82 12.03 -2.13 -20.25
C GLY A 82 11.45 -3.24 -19.37
N GLU A 83 11.68 -3.16 -18.05
CA GLU A 83 11.22 -4.10 -17.02
C GLU A 83 9.91 -3.67 -16.36
N ALA A 84 9.34 -2.53 -16.74
CA ALA A 84 7.99 -2.21 -16.35
C ALA A 84 7.04 -3.17 -17.08
N GLU A 85 6.79 -4.32 -16.43
CA GLU A 85 5.68 -5.26 -16.68
C GLU A 85 4.35 -4.50 -16.58
N THR A 86 4.14 -3.62 -17.55
CA THR A 86 2.83 -3.11 -17.90
C THR A 86 2.03 -4.34 -18.29
N GLN A 87 0.76 -4.41 -17.88
CA GLN A 87 -0.10 -5.59 -18.07
C GLN A 87 -0.13 -6.12 -19.53
N LEU A 88 0.29 -5.28 -20.49
CA LEU A 88 0.55 -5.61 -21.89
C LEU A 88 1.71 -6.62 -22.12
N GLN A 89 2.72 -6.64 -21.24
CA GLN A 89 3.83 -7.60 -21.27
C GLN A 89 3.39 -8.97 -20.75
N VAL A 90 2.50 -9.04 -19.75
CA VAL A 90 1.84 -10.29 -19.30
C VAL A 90 1.01 -10.90 -20.44
N LEU A 91 0.26 -10.08 -21.18
CA LEU A 91 -0.49 -10.50 -22.37
C LEU A 91 0.42 -11.12 -23.45
N ARG A 92 1.65 -10.61 -23.58
CA ARG A 92 2.64 -11.11 -24.55
C ARG A 92 3.40 -12.35 -24.05
N ARG A 93 3.49 -12.55 -22.74
CA ARG A 93 4.24 -13.65 -22.11
C ARG A 93 3.43 -14.96 -22.10
N GLU A 94 2.12 -14.89 -21.89
CA GLU A 94 1.23 -16.07 -21.86
C GLU A 94 -0.12 -15.84 -22.61
N PRO A 95 -0.11 -15.54 -23.91
CA PRO A 95 -1.31 -15.16 -24.67
C PRO A 95 -2.41 -16.24 -24.62
N LEU A 96 -2.02 -17.53 -24.59
CA LEU A 96 -2.96 -18.65 -24.52
C LEU A 96 -3.74 -18.70 -23.21
N LYS A 97 -3.09 -18.43 -22.06
CA LYS A 97 -3.78 -18.46 -20.77
C LYS A 97 -4.77 -17.30 -20.65
N THR A 98 -4.39 -16.10 -21.09
CA THR A 98 -5.28 -14.94 -21.08
C THR A 98 -6.51 -15.16 -21.98
N ILE A 99 -6.31 -15.69 -23.20
CA ILE A 99 -7.42 -16.02 -24.11
C ILE A 99 -8.32 -17.10 -23.52
N SER A 100 -7.77 -18.15 -22.91
CA SER A 100 -8.57 -19.22 -22.29
C SER A 100 -9.44 -18.71 -21.14
N LEU A 101 -8.93 -17.77 -20.33
CA LEU A 101 -9.68 -17.18 -19.23
C LEU A 101 -10.81 -16.28 -19.74
N ILE A 102 -10.55 -15.46 -20.76
CA ILE A 102 -11.57 -14.64 -21.42
C ILE A 102 -12.67 -15.53 -22.02
N LEU A 103 -12.28 -16.61 -22.70
CA LEU A 103 -13.23 -17.58 -23.26
C LEU A 103 -14.08 -18.24 -22.18
N LEU A 104 -13.48 -18.65 -21.06
CA LEU A 104 -14.19 -19.23 -19.93
C LEU A 104 -15.21 -18.24 -19.35
N ILE A 105 -14.82 -16.97 -19.15
CA ILE A 105 -15.71 -15.91 -18.66
C ILE A 105 -16.87 -15.69 -19.63
N LEU A 106 -16.62 -15.67 -20.94
CA LEU A 106 -17.66 -15.54 -21.96
C LEU A 106 -18.62 -16.72 -21.98
N VAL A 107 -18.13 -17.95 -21.82
CA VAL A 107 -18.97 -19.15 -21.72
C VAL A 107 -19.84 -19.09 -20.46
N PHE A 108 -19.28 -18.68 -19.33
CA PHE A 108 -20.04 -18.49 -18.09
C PHE A 108 -21.10 -17.40 -18.22
N LEU A 109 -20.75 -16.25 -18.81
CA LEU A 109 -21.70 -15.16 -19.09
C LEU A 109 -22.81 -15.63 -20.02
N TYR A 110 -22.47 -16.33 -21.10
CA TYR A 110 -23.43 -16.88 -22.04
C TYR A 110 -24.41 -17.81 -21.32
N LEU A 111 -23.90 -18.83 -20.62
CA LEU A 111 -24.71 -19.76 -19.84
C LEU A 111 -25.59 -19.04 -18.81
N SER A 112 -25.05 -18.05 -18.10
CA SER A 112 -25.78 -17.26 -17.11
C SER A 112 -26.92 -16.46 -17.75
N THR A 113 -26.70 -15.86 -18.92
CA THR A 113 -27.74 -15.08 -19.62
C THR A 113 -28.80 -15.97 -20.26
N THR A 114 -28.43 -17.14 -20.79
CA THR A 114 -29.39 -18.10 -21.35
C THR A 114 -30.16 -18.85 -20.27
N ALA A 115 -29.64 -18.98 -19.05
CA ALA A 115 -30.35 -19.62 -17.94
C ALA A 115 -31.42 -18.70 -17.30
N PHE A 116 -31.34 -17.39 -17.54
CA PHE A 116 -32.25 -16.39 -17.00
C PHE A 116 -33.28 -15.85 -18.01
N PHE A 117 -33.20 -16.26 -19.28
CA PHE A 117 -34.15 -15.95 -20.36
C PHE A 117 -34.93 -17.22 -20.74
#